data_AF-A0A383DI77-F1
#
_entry.id   AF-A0A383DI77-F1
#
_cell.length_a   1.000
_cell.length_b   1.000
_cell.length_c   1.000
_cell.angle_alpha   90.00
_cell.angle_beta   90.00
_cell.angle_gamma   90.00
#
_symmetry.space_group_name_H-M   'P 1'
#
loop_
_entity.id
_entity.type
_entity.pdbx_description
1 polymer ?
#
loop_
_entity_poly.entity_id
_entity_poly.type
_entity_poly.pdbx_seq_one_letter_code
_entity_poly.pdbx_strand_id
1 'polypeptide(L)'
;MLSTSNKDIVETLQLFKSVNLPVSFIVPTITGMEKSIMDATFEVREFLRQSGLHDYSSQEQGQENKNIIQTKLLSNDAIYETTTSLYRPETKKGDPRIWIYELKKYASPTDLLALIAKQDELIIINCSKSDLNEILSASNPVFKDLLSGLKVGMSEIAEELFEKMRDISKLGFVQTKRPGDTGVGYTLETLLD
;
A
#
# COMPACT_ATOMS: atom_id res chain seq x y z
N MET A 1 12.62 4.68 8.52
CA MET A 1 13.01 3.89 7.33
C MET A 1 12.54 4.55 6.05
N LEU A 2 11.28 5.00 5.95
CA LEU A 2 10.80 5.75 4.78
C LEU A 2 11.58 7.06 4.52
N SER A 3 12.04 7.73 5.58
CA SER A 3 12.80 9.00 5.50
C SER A 3 14.12 8.93 4.71
N THR A 4 14.64 7.73 4.44
CA THR A 4 15.86 7.55 3.64
C THR A 4 15.58 7.28 2.17
N SER A 5 14.33 7.44 1.72
CA SER A 5 13.98 7.22 0.32
C SER A 5 14.70 8.21 -0.59
N ASN A 6 15.15 7.73 -1.75
CA ASN A 6 15.66 8.56 -2.83
C ASN A 6 14.57 9.17 -3.72
N LYS A 7 13.29 8.96 -3.39
CA LYS A 7 12.12 9.50 -4.10
C LYS A 7 11.16 10.12 -3.10
N ASP A 8 10.44 11.16 -3.52
CA ASP A 8 9.41 11.77 -2.67
C ASP A 8 8.23 10.81 -2.49
N ILE A 9 7.99 10.42 -1.23
CA ILE A 9 6.95 9.46 -0.87
C ILE A 9 5.56 10.09 -0.97
N VAL A 10 5.42 11.38 -0.67
CA VAL A 10 4.13 12.08 -0.68
C VAL A 10 3.65 12.24 -2.11
N GLU A 11 4.51 12.71 -3.01
CA GLU A 11 4.22 12.81 -4.44
C GLU A 11 3.94 11.43 -5.03
N THR A 12 4.76 10.43 -4.70
CA THR A 12 4.55 9.06 -5.18
C THR A 12 3.22 8.49 -4.70
N LEU A 13 2.85 8.69 -3.43
CA LEU A 13 1.55 8.27 -2.90
C LEU A 13 0.38 8.98 -3.59
N GLN A 14 0.52 10.27 -3.92
CA GLN A 14 -0.50 11.02 -4.66
C GLN A 14 -0.76 10.42 -6.05
N LEU A 15 0.29 9.97 -6.75
CA LEU A 15 0.15 9.30 -8.05
C LEU A 15 -0.68 8.02 -7.93
N PHE A 16 -0.37 7.15 -6.96
CA PHE A 16 -1.14 5.92 -6.72
C PHE A 16 -2.58 6.20 -6.32
N LYS A 17 -2.81 7.22 -5.47
CA LYS A 17 -4.16 7.65 -5.09
C LYS A 17 -4.97 8.18 -6.27
N SER A 18 -4.34 8.86 -7.22
CA SER A 18 -5.04 9.42 -8.40
C SER A 18 -5.69 8.35 -9.29
N VAL A 19 -5.16 7.12 -9.24
CA VAL A 19 -5.70 5.95 -9.95
C VAL A 19 -6.43 4.96 -9.03
N ASN A 20 -6.71 5.38 -7.79
CA ASN A 20 -7.37 4.60 -6.74
C ASN A 20 -6.71 3.24 -6.45
N LEU A 21 -5.38 3.22 -6.37
CA LEU A 21 -4.62 2.02 -6.06
C LEU A 21 -4.07 2.09 -4.62
N PRO A 22 -4.56 1.22 -3.71
CA PRO A 22 -4.01 1.12 -2.36
C PRO A 22 -2.58 0.57 -2.40
N VAL A 23 -1.67 1.24 -1.69
CA VAL A 23 -0.26 0.85 -1.62
C VAL A 23 0.30 0.98 -0.21
N SER A 24 1.29 0.16 0.10
CA SER A 24 2.22 0.37 1.21
C SER A 24 3.64 0.57 0.67
N PHE A 25 4.54 1.15 1.45
CA PHE A 25 5.91 1.43 1.01
C PHE A 25 6.95 0.75 1.87
N ILE A 26 8.01 0.29 1.21
CA ILE A 26 9.24 -0.16 1.85
C ILE A 26 10.43 0.57 1.21
N VAL A 27 11.38 0.95 2.03
CA VAL A 27 12.66 1.51 1.59
C VAL A 27 13.78 0.60 2.12
N PRO A 28 14.46 -0.16 1.26
CA PRO A 28 15.56 -1.01 1.68
C PRO A 28 16.71 -0.18 2.23
N THR A 29 17.15 -0.47 3.45
CA THR A 29 18.42 0.05 3.96
C THR A 29 19.58 -0.74 3.35
N ILE A 30 20.81 -0.23 3.49
CA ILE A 30 22.01 -0.96 3.04
C ILE A 30 22.05 -2.37 3.67
N THR A 31 21.88 -2.45 4.99
CA THR A 31 21.86 -3.72 5.71
C THR A 31 20.66 -4.60 5.33
N GLY A 32 19.49 -4.00 5.14
CA GLY A 32 18.29 -4.73 4.71
C GLY A 32 18.47 -5.34 3.32
N MET A 33 19.15 -4.62 2.42
CA MET A 33 19.50 -5.12 1.10
C MET A 33 20.54 -6.25 1.19
N GLU A 34 21.64 -6.06 1.92
CA GLU A 34 22.71 -7.06 2.10
C GLU A 34 22.19 -8.39 2.65
N LYS A 35 21.28 -8.34 3.62
CA LYS A 35 20.66 -9.53 4.20
C LYS A 35 19.41 -9.99 3.44
N SER A 36 18.94 -9.18 2.49
CA SER A 36 17.68 -9.32 1.77
C SER A 36 16.45 -9.48 2.68
N ILE A 37 16.55 -9.03 3.93
CA ILE A 37 15.51 -9.16 4.94
C ILE A 37 15.25 -7.79 5.56
N MET A 38 13.98 -7.42 5.62
CA MET A 38 13.52 -6.15 6.13
C MET A 38 12.47 -6.37 7.20
N ASP A 39 12.31 -5.36 8.06
CA ASP A 39 11.22 -5.34 9.01
C ASP A 39 9.92 -5.01 8.27
N ALA A 40 8.88 -5.80 8.49
CA ALA A 40 7.53 -5.45 8.11
C ALA A 40 7.02 -4.42 9.11
N THR A 41 7.12 -3.14 8.74
CA THR A 41 6.65 -2.02 9.57
C THR A 41 5.16 -2.16 9.85
N PHE A 42 4.64 -1.38 10.80
CA PHE A 42 3.21 -1.40 11.13
C PHE A 42 2.33 -1.20 9.88
N GLU A 43 2.67 -0.26 9.01
CA GLU A 43 1.93 0.05 7.79
C GLU A 43 1.94 -1.11 6.79
N VAL A 44 3.08 -1.81 6.63
CA VAL A 44 3.17 -3.01 5.79
C VAL A 44 2.31 -4.14 6.35
N ARG A 45 2.35 -4.36 7.67
CA ARG A 45 1.55 -5.40 8.33
C ARG A 45 0.06 -5.14 8.18
N GLU A 46 -0.39 -3.91 8.43
CA GLU A 46 -1.79 -3.54 8.27
C GLU A 46 -2.24 -3.64 6.81
N PHE A 47 -1.40 -3.21 5.86
CA PHE A 47 -1.69 -3.37 4.44
C PHE A 47 -1.88 -4.83 4.03
N LEU A 48 -0.97 -5.72 4.43
CA LEU A 48 -1.06 -7.15 4.14
C LEU A 48 -2.28 -7.80 4.80
N ARG A 49 -2.63 -7.37 6.02
CA ARG A 49 -3.80 -7.86 6.74
C ARG A 49 -5.11 -7.40 6.08
N GLN A 50 -5.21 -6.12 5.74
CA GLN A 50 -6.41 -5.52 5.12
C GLN A 50 -6.63 -6.01 3.69
N SER A 51 -5.56 -6.31 2.96
CA SER A 51 -5.65 -6.92 1.63
C SER A 51 -5.96 -8.42 1.65
N GLY A 52 -5.92 -9.07 2.82
CA GLY A 52 -6.13 -10.51 2.95
C GLY A 52 -4.92 -11.37 2.59
N LEU A 53 -3.79 -10.77 2.18
CA LEU A 53 -2.57 -11.50 1.80
C LEU A 53 -1.91 -12.19 2.99
N HIS A 54 -1.85 -11.54 4.16
CA HIS A 54 -1.20 -12.12 5.33
C HIS A 54 -1.60 -11.44 6.64
N ASP A 55 -1.84 -12.23 7.69
CA ASP A 55 -1.99 -11.74 9.06
C ASP A 55 -0.90 -12.31 9.98
N TYR A 56 0.11 -11.49 10.27
CA TYR A 56 1.19 -11.85 11.18
C TYR A 56 0.70 -12.17 12.61
N SER A 57 -0.44 -11.63 13.06
CA SER A 57 -0.93 -11.88 14.41
C SER A 57 -1.34 -13.35 14.63
N SER A 58 -1.84 -13.99 13.56
CA SER A 58 -2.18 -15.41 13.52
C SER A 58 -0.99 -16.34 13.22
N GLN A 59 0.15 -15.79 12.79
CA GLN A 59 1.31 -16.57 12.40
C GLN A 59 2.13 -17.02 13.61
N GLU A 60 2.50 -18.30 13.64
CA GLU A 60 3.48 -18.83 14.60
C GLU A 60 4.88 -18.19 14.40
N GLN A 61 5.71 -18.23 15.43
CA GLN A 61 7.09 -17.74 15.36
C GLN A 61 8.00 -18.76 14.69
N GLY A 62 9.12 -18.29 14.15
CA GLY A 62 10.14 -19.12 13.51
C GLY A 62 10.12 -19.05 11.98
N GLN A 63 11.25 -19.41 11.37
CA GLN A 63 11.39 -19.41 9.90
C GLN A 63 10.66 -20.60 9.25
N GLU A 64 10.45 -21.68 10.00
CA GLU A 64 9.67 -22.86 9.63
C GLU A 64 8.20 -22.51 9.39
N ASN A 65 7.71 -21.46 10.05
CA ASN A 65 6.34 -20.97 9.95
C ASN A 65 6.18 -19.85 8.92
N LYS A 66 7.17 -19.67 8.02
CA LYS A 66 7.10 -18.63 6.98
C LYS A 66 5.98 -18.90 5.99
N ASN A 67 5.27 -17.84 5.62
CA ASN A 67 4.35 -17.84 4.50
C ASN A 67 5.08 -17.30 3.26
N ILE A 68 4.92 -17.97 2.11
CA ILE A 68 5.56 -17.58 0.85
C ILE A 68 4.46 -17.16 -0.12
N ILE A 69 4.51 -15.91 -0.57
CA ILE A 69 3.54 -15.35 -1.50
C ILE A 69 4.22 -15.18 -2.87
N GLN A 70 3.50 -15.50 -3.95
CA GLN A 70 3.95 -15.20 -5.30
C GLN A 70 4.12 -13.69 -5.47
N THR A 71 5.17 -13.26 -6.16
CA THR A 71 5.49 -11.84 -6.26
C THR A 71 5.92 -11.47 -7.67
N LYS A 72 5.31 -10.43 -8.23
CA LYS A 72 5.80 -9.76 -9.44
C LYS A 72 6.51 -8.48 -9.05
N LEU A 73 7.77 -8.36 -9.44
CA LEU A 73 8.59 -7.18 -9.19
C LEU A 73 8.77 -6.42 -10.50
N LEU A 74 8.37 -5.15 -10.52
CA LEU A 74 8.58 -4.21 -11.61
C LEU A 74 9.77 -3.30 -11.29
N SER A 75 10.77 -3.31 -12.18
CA SER A 75 11.93 -2.42 -12.11
C SER A 75 12.55 -2.22 -13.48
N ASN A 76 13.04 -1.01 -13.78
CA ASN A 76 13.55 -0.65 -15.11
C ASN A 76 12.53 -0.99 -16.21
N ASP A 77 11.26 -0.75 -15.91
CA ASP A 77 10.11 -0.98 -16.79
C ASP A 77 9.94 -2.43 -17.29
N ALA A 78 10.56 -3.40 -16.60
CA ALA A 78 10.43 -4.83 -16.83
C ALA A 78 9.84 -5.55 -15.61
N ILE A 79 9.06 -6.60 -15.88
CA ILE A 79 8.42 -7.44 -14.86
C ILE A 79 9.25 -8.70 -14.63
N TYR A 80 9.50 -9.01 -13.38
CA TYR A 80 10.23 -10.20 -12.93
C TYR A 80 9.36 -10.99 -11.96
N GLU A 81 9.27 -12.30 -12.19
CA GLU A 81 8.63 -13.21 -11.24
C GLU A 81 9.61 -13.59 -10.13
N THR A 82 9.13 -13.53 -8.90
CA THR A 82 9.86 -13.90 -7.69
C THR A 82 8.86 -14.32 -6.62
N THR A 83 9.31 -14.48 -5.38
CA THR A 83 8.45 -14.72 -4.22
C THR A 83 8.82 -13.79 -3.08
N THR A 84 7.93 -13.68 -2.10
CA THR A 84 8.17 -12.95 -0.86
C THR A 84 7.89 -13.86 0.33
N SER A 85 8.88 -14.07 1.19
CA SER A 85 8.70 -14.74 2.48
C SER A 85 8.28 -13.74 3.56
N LEU A 86 7.23 -14.08 4.29
CA LEU A 86 6.71 -13.34 5.44
C LEU A 86 6.80 -14.23 6.68
N TYR A 87 7.50 -13.80 7.73
CA TYR A 87 7.62 -14.60 8.95
C TYR A 87 7.85 -13.79 10.22
N ARG A 88 7.55 -14.38 11.37
CA ARG A 88 7.87 -13.81 12.68
C ARG A 88 9.15 -14.43 13.24
N PRO A 89 10.18 -13.66 13.60
CA PRO A 89 11.37 -14.23 14.23
C PRO A 89 11.03 -14.80 15.62
N GLU A 90 11.80 -15.79 16.08
CA GLU A 90 11.64 -16.41 17.42
C GLU A 90 11.92 -15.44 18.59
N THR A 91 12.52 -14.28 18.30
CA THR A 91 12.85 -13.31 19.34
C THR A 91 11.61 -12.54 19.78
N LYS A 92 11.32 -12.54 21.10
CA LYS A 92 10.08 -11.98 21.71
C LYS A 92 9.79 -10.50 21.44
N LYS A 93 10.71 -9.75 20.81
CA LYS A 93 10.62 -8.29 20.62
C LYS A 93 10.91 -7.82 19.19
N GLY A 94 11.17 -8.72 18.25
CA GLY A 94 11.47 -8.33 16.87
C GLY A 94 10.21 -8.02 16.08
N ASP A 95 10.26 -7.00 15.23
CA ASP A 95 9.24 -6.84 14.19
C ASP A 95 9.22 -8.07 13.27
N PRO A 96 8.05 -8.47 12.77
CA PRO A 96 7.96 -9.48 11.72
C PRO A 96 8.77 -9.07 10.50
N ARG A 97 9.10 -10.05 9.66
CA ARG A 97 10.03 -9.92 8.57
C ARG A 97 9.32 -10.07 7.23
N ILE A 98 9.81 -9.30 6.27
CA ILE A 98 9.51 -9.42 4.86
C ILE A 98 10.82 -9.62 4.10
N TRP A 99 10.87 -10.67 3.31
CA TRP A 99 12.02 -11.04 2.49
C TRP A 99 11.56 -11.25 1.05
N ILE A 100 11.87 -10.26 0.20
CA ILE A 100 11.64 -10.33 -1.23
C ILE A 100 12.84 -11.05 -1.87
N TYR A 101 12.61 -12.20 -2.49
CA TYR A 101 13.67 -12.97 -3.09
C TYR A 101 14.28 -12.23 -4.28
N GLU A 102 15.61 -12.33 -4.39
CA GLU A 102 16.41 -11.71 -5.46
C GLU A 102 16.35 -10.17 -5.57
N LEU A 103 15.82 -9.49 -4.54
CA LEU A 103 15.63 -8.03 -4.55
C LEU A 103 16.89 -7.24 -4.97
N LYS A 104 18.09 -7.70 -4.61
CA LYS A 104 19.37 -7.08 -4.97
C LYS A 104 19.61 -6.93 -6.47
N LYS A 105 18.99 -7.78 -7.30
CA LYS A 105 19.11 -7.69 -8.76
C LYS A 105 18.30 -6.51 -9.32
N TYR A 106 17.26 -6.10 -8.60
CA TYR A 106 16.23 -5.20 -9.12
C TYR A 106 16.11 -3.90 -8.33
N ALA A 107 16.63 -3.82 -7.11
CA ALA A 107 16.59 -2.63 -6.28
C ALA A 107 17.95 -2.30 -5.67
N SER A 108 18.15 -1.03 -5.40
CA SER A 108 19.29 -0.49 -4.67
C SER A 108 18.83 -0.06 -3.27
N PRO A 109 19.75 0.04 -2.29
CA PRO A 109 19.43 0.72 -1.04
C PRO A 109 18.83 2.11 -1.32
N THR A 110 17.91 2.57 -0.47
CA THR A 110 17.17 3.84 -0.59
C THR A 110 16.09 3.91 -1.68
N ASP A 111 15.99 2.91 -2.56
CA ASP A 111 14.88 2.87 -3.53
C ASP A 111 13.52 2.81 -2.83
N LEU A 112 12.53 3.49 -3.40
CA LEU A 112 11.15 3.43 -2.94
C LEU A 112 10.43 2.25 -3.60
N LEU A 113 10.06 1.26 -2.81
CA LEU A 113 9.29 0.10 -3.28
C LEU A 113 7.84 0.26 -2.84
N ALA A 114 6.93 0.33 -3.82
CA ALA A 114 5.49 0.26 -3.56
C ALA A 114 5.05 -1.21 -3.54
N LEU A 115 4.29 -1.58 -2.52
CA LEU A 115 3.64 -2.88 -2.39
C LEU A 115 2.17 -2.73 -2.75
N ILE A 116 1.69 -3.60 -3.63
CA ILE A 116 0.31 -3.65 -4.14
C ILE A 116 -0.18 -5.09 -4.00
N ALA A 117 -1.38 -5.29 -3.50
CA ALA A 117 -1.96 -6.62 -3.33
C ALA A 117 -2.96 -6.89 -4.45
N LYS A 118 -2.80 -8.03 -5.15
CA LYS A 118 -3.71 -8.50 -6.20
C LYS A 118 -4.10 -9.95 -5.92
N GLN A 119 -5.33 -10.17 -5.43
CA GLN A 119 -5.81 -11.50 -5.06
C GLN A 119 -4.81 -12.15 -4.07
N ASP A 120 -4.17 -13.25 -4.45
CA ASP A 120 -3.18 -13.99 -3.65
C ASP A 120 -1.73 -13.67 -4.06
N GLU A 121 -1.51 -12.62 -4.85
CA GLU A 121 -0.20 -12.19 -5.36
C GLU A 121 0.19 -10.81 -4.82
N LEU A 122 1.49 -10.63 -4.54
CA LEU A 122 2.09 -9.34 -4.21
C LEU A 122 2.73 -8.74 -5.47
N ILE A 123 2.36 -7.52 -5.81
CA ILE A 123 3.03 -6.74 -6.87
C ILE A 123 3.92 -5.70 -6.18
N ILE A 124 5.18 -5.63 -6.60
CA ILE A 124 6.16 -4.68 -6.07
C ILE A 124 6.64 -3.79 -7.20
N ILE A 125 6.51 -2.48 -7.05
CA ILE A 125 7.00 -1.52 -8.04
C ILE A 125 8.18 -0.76 -7.44
N ASN A 126 9.37 -0.90 -8.06
CA ASN A 126 10.49 -0.01 -7.78
C ASN A 126 10.22 1.35 -8.42
N CYS A 127 9.67 2.26 -7.62
CA CYS A 127 9.27 3.61 -8.03
C CYS A 127 10.48 4.48 -8.40
N SER A 128 11.67 4.13 -7.92
CA SER A 128 12.91 4.85 -8.17
C SER A 128 13.57 4.47 -9.50
N LYS A 129 13.24 3.30 -10.03
CA LYS A 129 13.82 2.77 -11.28
C LYS A 129 12.81 2.58 -12.41
N SER A 130 11.58 3.07 -12.25
CA SER A 130 10.53 2.88 -13.25
C SER A 130 9.74 4.17 -13.43
N ASP A 131 9.23 4.40 -14.65
CA ASP A 131 8.40 5.57 -14.92
C ASP A 131 6.97 5.35 -14.43
N LEU A 132 6.67 5.86 -13.23
CA LEU A 132 5.34 5.74 -12.65
C LEU A 132 4.25 6.39 -13.49
N ASN A 133 4.53 7.46 -14.23
CA ASN A 133 3.51 8.10 -15.06
C ASN A 133 3.11 7.18 -16.21
N GLU A 134 4.09 6.52 -16.82
CA GLU A 134 3.83 5.54 -17.86
C GLU A 134 3.10 4.30 -17.31
N ILE A 135 3.57 3.77 -16.18
CA ILE A 135 3.02 2.56 -15.54
C ILE A 135 1.57 2.76 -15.11
N LEU A 136 1.26 3.92 -14.52
CA LEU A 136 -0.08 4.24 -14.04
C LEU A 136 -0.97 4.83 -15.14
N SER A 137 -0.44 5.06 -16.35
CA SER A 137 -1.23 5.53 -17.48
C SER A 137 -2.22 4.45 -17.95
N ALA A 138 -3.44 4.88 -18.32
CA ALA A 138 -4.48 3.98 -18.82
C ALA A 138 -4.12 3.32 -20.17
N SER A 139 -3.09 3.82 -20.86
CA SER A 139 -2.67 3.44 -22.20
C SER A 139 -1.59 2.36 -22.24
N ASN A 140 -0.91 2.03 -21.13
CA ASN A 140 0.14 1.01 -21.17
C ASN A 140 -0.48 -0.41 -21.06
N PRO A 141 -0.42 -1.24 -22.12
CA PRO A 141 -1.13 -2.52 -22.15
C PRO A 141 -0.57 -3.57 -21.19
N VAL A 142 0.75 -3.57 -20.94
CA VAL A 142 1.41 -4.52 -20.04
C VAL A 142 1.04 -4.24 -18.59
N PHE A 143 1.05 -2.96 -18.20
CA PHE A 143 0.71 -2.56 -16.84
C PHE A 143 -0.79 -2.52 -16.59
N LYS A 144 -1.60 -2.31 -17.63
CA LYS A 144 -3.05 -2.46 -17.53
C LYS A 144 -3.46 -3.87 -17.17
N ASP A 145 -2.81 -4.90 -17.71
CA ASP A 145 -3.07 -6.31 -17.34
C ASP A 145 -2.55 -6.63 -15.93
N LEU A 146 -1.34 -6.17 -15.60
CA LEU A 146 -0.78 -6.34 -14.26
C LEU A 146 -1.69 -5.72 -13.19
N LEU A 147 -2.21 -4.51 -13.43
CA LEU A 147 -3.06 -3.78 -12.52
C LEU A 147 -4.57 -3.96 -12.79
N SER A 148 -4.96 -4.81 -13.74
CA SER A 148 -6.37 -5.03 -14.07
C SER A 148 -7.09 -5.66 -12.88
N GLY A 149 -8.30 -5.19 -12.58
CA GLY A 149 -9.09 -5.71 -11.46
C GLY A 149 -8.63 -5.25 -10.08
N LEU A 150 -7.54 -4.46 -10.00
CA LEU A 150 -7.10 -3.81 -8.75
C LEU A 150 -7.81 -2.50 -8.45
N LYS A 151 -8.58 -1.98 -9.40
CA LYS A 151 -9.45 -0.84 -9.13
C LYS A 151 -10.46 -1.28 -8.09
N VAL A 152 -10.18 -0.93 -6.83
CA VAL A 152 -11.14 -1.01 -5.76
C VAL A 152 -12.25 -0.06 -6.18
N GLY A 153 -13.39 -0.61 -6.62
CA GLY A 153 -14.60 0.21 -6.70
C GLY A 153 -14.83 0.81 -5.32
N MET A 154 -15.28 2.07 -5.25
CA MET A 154 -15.81 2.55 -3.98
C MET A 154 -16.92 1.56 -3.58
N SER A 155 -16.94 1.14 -2.31
CA SER A 155 -18.05 0.30 -1.86
C SER A 155 -19.36 1.07 -2.07
N GLU A 156 -20.48 0.39 -2.26
CA GLU A 156 -21.78 1.05 -2.41
C GLU A 156 -22.04 2.05 -1.27
N ILE A 157 -21.61 1.71 -0.04
CA ILE A 157 -21.68 2.57 1.14
C ILE A 157 -20.78 3.81 0.99
N ALA A 158 -19.56 3.65 0.47
CA ALA A 158 -18.65 4.77 0.25
C ALA A 158 -19.14 5.69 -0.87
N GLU A 159 -19.73 5.13 -1.94
CA GLU A 159 -20.36 5.90 -3.01
C GLU A 159 -21.56 6.68 -2.49
N GLU A 160 -22.44 6.04 -1.71
CA GLU A 160 -23.59 6.70 -1.07
C GLU A 160 -23.12 7.87 -0.18
N LEU A 161 -22.16 7.62 0.72
CA LEU A 161 -21.63 8.65 1.61
C LEU A 161 -20.99 9.80 0.82
N PHE A 162 -20.27 9.49 -0.26
CA PHE A 162 -19.64 10.50 -1.09
C PHE A 162 -20.67 11.40 -1.80
N GLU A 163 -21.74 10.82 -2.36
CA GLU A 163 -22.81 11.61 -2.97
C GLU A 163 -23.56 12.46 -1.92
N LYS A 164 -23.84 11.92 -0.73
CA LYS A 164 -24.38 12.71 0.39
C LYS A 164 -23.48 13.88 0.76
N MET A 165 -22.17 13.66 0.84
CA MET A 165 -21.19 14.72 1.12
C MET A 165 -21.15 15.78 0.01
N ARG A 166 -21.28 15.39 -1.27
CA ARG A 166 -21.38 16.33 -2.40
C ARG A 166 -22.65 17.17 -2.31
N ASP A 167 -23.78 16.56 -1.94
CA ASP A 167 -25.05 17.27 -1.79
C ASP A 167 -25.01 18.26 -0.62
N ILE A 168 -24.42 17.88 0.51
CA ILE A 168 -24.17 18.78 1.63
C ILE A 168 -23.26 19.94 1.21
N SER A 169 -22.19 19.66 0.46
CA SER A 169 -21.28 20.71 -0.03
C SER A 169 -21.97 21.75 -0.91
N LYS A 170 -22.95 21.34 -1.74
CA LYS A 170 -23.74 22.25 -2.59
C LYS A 170 -24.61 23.21 -1.77
N LEU A 171 -24.91 22.92 -0.50
CA LEU A 171 -25.67 23.81 0.37
C LEU A 171 -24.87 25.06 0.79
N GLY A 172 -23.55 25.08 0.60
CA GLY A 172 -22.69 26.16 1.04
C GLY A 172 -22.57 26.22 2.56
N PHE A 173 -22.59 27.42 3.15
CA PHE A 173 -22.51 27.57 4.60
C PHE A 173 -23.83 27.18 5.27
N VAL A 174 -23.79 26.12 6.08
CA VAL A 174 -24.93 25.66 6.86
C VAL A 174 -24.86 26.22 8.29
N GLN A 175 -25.95 26.81 8.76
CA GLN A 175 -26.05 27.27 10.15
C GLN A 175 -26.04 26.07 11.11
N THR A 176 -25.25 26.17 12.19
CA THR A 176 -25.12 25.08 13.17
C THR A 176 -26.47 24.66 13.74
N LYS A 177 -26.70 23.34 13.82
CA LYS A 177 -27.90 22.74 14.43
C LYS A 177 -27.80 22.59 15.95
N ARG A 178 -26.60 22.79 16.51
CA ARG A 178 -26.34 22.74 17.95
C ARG A 178 -25.29 23.79 18.35
N PRO A 179 -25.50 24.54 19.44
CA PRO A 179 -24.49 25.47 19.96
C PRO A 179 -23.30 24.74 20.61
N GLY A 180 -22.14 25.38 20.62
CA GLY A 180 -20.91 24.89 21.26
C GLY A 180 -20.02 24.06 20.32
N ASP A 181 -18.88 23.60 20.86
CA ASP A 181 -17.78 23.00 20.08
C ASP A 181 -18.19 21.72 19.32
N THR A 182 -19.21 21.01 19.82
CA THR A 182 -19.75 19.80 19.17
C THR A 182 -20.72 20.10 18.02
N GLY A 183 -21.00 21.38 17.75
CA GLY A 183 -21.97 21.82 16.74
C GLY A 183 -21.62 21.38 15.33
N VAL A 184 -20.33 21.34 14.96
CA VAL A 184 -19.89 20.92 13.63
C VAL A 184 -20.20 19.45 13.37
N GLY A 185 -19.79 18.56 14.29
CA GLY A 185 -20.04 17.13 14.17
C GLY A 185 -21.54 16.81 14.16
N TYR A 186 -22.29 17.38 15.11
CA TYR A 186 -23.74 17.19 15.20
C TYR A 186 -24.48 17.68 13.94
N THR A 187 -24.07 18.83 13.39
CA THR A 187 -24.67 19.37 12.17
C THR A 187 -24.41 18.45 10.98
N LEU A 188 -23.20 17.92 10.84
CA LEU A 188 -22.87 17.00 9.76
C LEU A 188 -23.65 15.69 9.90
N GLU A 189 -23.69 15.08 11.08
CA GLU A 189 -24.47 13.86 11.36
C GLU A 189 -25.95 14.05 11.00
N THR A 190 -26.55 15.17 11.42
CA THR A 190 -27.96 15.50 11.13
C THR A 190 -28.24 15.67 9.62
N LEU A 191 -27.23 16.05 8.83
CA LEU A 191 -27.38 16.21 7.37
C LEU A 191 -27.10 14.91 6.60
N LEU A 192 -26.49 13.92 7.25
CA LEU A 192 -26.16 12.61 6.66
C LEU A 192 -27.26 11.56 6.90
N ASP A 193 -28.11 11.79 7.91
CA ASP A 193 -29.37 11.07 8.19
C ASP A 193 -30.37 11.20 7.02
#